data_AF-A0A0K8VUX4-F1
#
_entry.id   AF-A0A0K8VUX4-F1
#
_cell.length_a   1.000
_cell.length_b   1.000
_cell.length_c   1.000
_cell.angle_alpha   90.00
_cell.angle_beta   90.00
_cell.angle_gamma   90.00
#
_symmetry.space_group_name_H-M   'P 1'
#
loop_
_entity.id
_entity.type
_entity.pdbx_description
1 polymer ?
#
loop_
_entity_poly.entity_id
_entity_poly.type
_entity_poly.pdbx_seq_one_letter_code
_entity_poly.pdbx_strand_id
1 'polypeptide(L)'
;MVVPMTVNFLKSKWRLFASAHPLAKGVIAYSIVWPTSSFMQQTLEGKQLKDYDWMRILRFGLFGGCYVAPTLYGWLRVASAMWPQTNLRIGALKAIVEQASYAPFASTSFYFGMTLLEGKGIEAAKAEVKDKFPKTLRIAIFIIPVLQTINFGLIPEPNRILFVSFCSLFWITFLAHMQKQGEKAQLNEHMPKQQLKQFQHHLPVLKNESFIPKVNNAFAL
;
A
#
# COMPACT_ATOMS: atom_id res chain seq x y z
N MET A 1 10.64 -13.99 -35.28
CA MET A 1 9.91 -14.12 -34.00
C MET A 1 8.47 -13.69 -34.25
N VAL A 2 7.59 -14.64 -34.63
CA VAL A 2 6.20 -14.36 -35.06
C VAL A 2 5.33 -14.26 -33.82
N VAL A 3 5.04 -13.04 -33.35
CA VAL A 3 4.00 -12.86 -32.34
C VAL A 3 2.67 -13.29 -32.99
N PRO A 4 1.91 -14.23 -32.41
CA PRO A 4 0.69 -14.73 -33.01
C PRO A 4 -0.26 -13.58 -33.34
N MET A 5 -0.87 -13.59 -34.52
CA MET A 5 -1.80 -12.55 -34.99
C MET A 5 -2.91 -12.24 -33.96
N THR A 6 -3.31 -13.24 -33.17
CA THR A 6 -4.22 -13.13 -32.03
C THR A 6 -3.70 -12.25 -30.89
N VAL A 7 -2.41 -12.32 -30.56
CA VAL A 7 -1.78 -11.49 -29.52
C VAL A 7 -1.69 -10.03 -29.98
N ASN A 8 -1.42 -9.79 -31.28
CA ASN A 8 -1.40 -8.43 -31.83
C ASN A 8 -2.81 -7.84 -31.92
N PHE A 9 -3.82 -8.64 -32.25
CA PHE A 9 -5.23 -8.25 -32.21
C PHE A 9 -5.72 -7.96 -30.79
N LEU A 10 -5.33 -8.78 -29.81
CA LEU A 10 -5.69 -8.56 -28.41
C LEU A 10 -4.98 -7.31 -27.86
N LYS A 11 -3.71 -7.09 -28.22
CA LYS A 11 -2.97 -5.87 -27.88
C LYS A 11 -3.60 -4.62 -28.51
N SER A 12 -4.07 -4.68 -29.75
CA SER A 12 -4.70 -3.53 -30.40
C SER A 12 -6.06 -3.22 -29.79
N LYS A 13 -6.91 -4.23 -29.53
CA LYS A 13 -8.18 -4.10 -28.81
C LYS A 13 -7.98 -3.56 -27.40
N TRP A 14 -6.98 -4.07 -26.67
CA TRP A 14 -6.63 -3.58 -25.34
C TRP A 14 -6.15 -2.14 -25.37
N ARG A 15 -5.32 -1.74 -26.33
CA ARG A 15 -4.90 -0.35 -26.51
C ARG A 15 -6.08 0.57 -26.81
N LEU A 16 -7.00 0.15 -27.69
CA LEU A 16 -8.23 0.89 -28.01
C LEU A 16 -9.12 1.07 -26.78
N PHE A 17 -9.35 0.00 -26.02
CA PHE A 17 -10.14 0.06 -24.79
C PHE A 17 -9.46 0.91 -23.70
N ALA A 18 -8.15 0.74 -23.50
CA ALA A 18 -7.36 1.49 -22.54
C ALA A 18 -7.28 3.00 -22.86
N SER A 19 -7.33 3.36 -24.14
CA SER A 19 -7.43 4.76 -24.58
C SER A 19 -8.85 5.32 -24.48
N ALA A 20 -9.88 4.49 -24.68
CA ALA A 20 -11.29 4.90 -24.59
C ALA A 20 -11.78 5.07 -23.14
N HIS A 21 -11.26 4.27 -22.20
CA HIS A 21 -11.66 4.29 -20.79
C HIS A 21 -10.45 4.35 -19.83
N PRO A 22 -9.78 5.52 -19.72
CA PRO A 22 -8.63 5.69 -18.83
C PRO A 22 -8.92 5.35 -17.37
N LEU A 23 -10.16 5.63 -16.92
CA LEU A 23 -10.63 5.28 -15.58
C LEU A 23 -10.72 3.76 -15.39
N ALA A 24 -11.28 3.01 -16.34
CA ALA A 24 -11.43 1.56 -16.24
C ALA A 24 -10.06 0.85 -16.16
N LYS A 25 -9.08 1.33 -16.93
CA LYS A 25 -7.69 0.88 -16.83
C LYS A 25 -7.11 1.12 -15.43
N GLY A 26 -7.34 2.32 -14.87
CA GLY A 26 -6.92 2.68 -13.52
C GLY A 26 -7.56 1.77 -12.47
N VAL A 27 -8.87 1.55 -12.53
CA VAL A 27 -9.60 0.68 -11.61
C VAL A 27 -9.02 -0.74 -11.63
N ILE A 28 -8.84 -1.35 -12.80
CA ILE A 28 -8.28 -2.71 -12.92
C ILE A 28 -6.88 -2.77 -12.32
N ALA A 29 -6.01 -1.81 -12.64
CA ALA A 29 -4.64 -1.80 -12.13
C ALA A 29 -4.61 -1.68 -10.60
N TYR A 30 -5.40 -0.77 -10.04
CA TYR A 30 -5.42 -0.52 -8.60
C TYR A 30 -6.10 -1.64 -7.83
N SER A 31 -7.11 -2.30 -8.40
CA SER A 31 -7.73 -3.52 -7.85
C SER A 31 -6.78 -4.71 -7.78
N ILE A 32 -5.65 -4.70 -8.49
CA ILE A 32 -4.62 -5.76 -8.41
C ILE A 32 -3.49 -5.32 -7.48
N VAL A 33 -2.96 -4.12 -7.70
CA VAL A 33 -1.79 -3.60 -6.96
C VAL A 33 -2.04 -3.54 -5.45
N TRP A 34 -3.21 -3.04 -5.04
CA TRP A 34 -3.54 -2.89 -3.63
C TRP A 34 -3.64 -4.23 -2.87
N PRO A 35 -4.37 -5.25 -3.35
CA PRO A 35 -4.40 -6.54 -2.68
C PRO A 35 -3.04 -7.24 -2.73
N THR A 36 -2.26 -7.09 -3.82
CA THR A 36 -0.89 -7.59 -3.88
C THR A 36 -0.01 -6.98 -2.79
N SER A 37 -0.13 -5.67 -2.52
CA SER A 37 0.62 -5.03 -1.43
C SER A 37 0.26 -5.59 -0.06
N SER A 38 -1.03 -5.88 0.18
CA SER A 38 -1.49 -6.47 1.44
C SER A 38 -1.03 -7.92 1.58
N PHE A 39 -1.02 -8.67 0.48
CA PHE A 39 -0.46 -10.01 0.42
C PHE A 39 1.04 -10.00 0.74
N MET A 40 1.83 -9.14 0.07
CA MET A 40 3.26 -8.97 0.31
C MET A 40 3.55 -8.59 1.77
N GLN A 41 2.75 -7.67 2.33
CA GLN A 41 2.87 -7.26 3.72
C GLN A 41 2.69 -8.45 4.68
N GLN A 42 1.71 -9.32 4.42
CA GLN A 42 1.46 -10.49 5.26
C GLN A 42 2.54 -11.55 5.10
N THR A 43 3.11 -11.70 3.91
CA THR A 43 4.28 -12.55 3.67
C THR A 43 5.51 -12.06 4.42
N LEU A 44 5.79 -10.75 4.40
CA LEU A 44 6.92 -10.15 5.13
C LEU A 44 6.78 -10.26 6.65
N GLU A 45 5.56 -10.37 7.17
CA GLU A 45 5.29 -10.65 8.58
C GLU A 45 5.50 -12.13 8.97
N GLY A 46 5.89 -12.99 8.03
CA GLY A 46 6.19 -14.41 8.29
C GLY A 46 4.95 -15.28 8.48
N LYS A 47 3.75 -14.82 8.09
CA LYS A 47 2.53 -15.64 8.16
C LYS A 47 2.61 -16.81 7.18
N GLN A 48 2.00 -17.94 7.54
CA GLN A 48 1.74 -19.03 6.59
C GLN A 48 0.46 -18.73 5.80
N LEU A 49 0.32 -19.29 4.58
CA LEU A 49 -0.85 -19.03 3.71
C LEU A 49 -2.21 -19.31 4.37
N LYS A 50 -2.24 -20.21 5.36
CA LYS A 50 -3.45 -20.54 6.14
C LYS A 50 -3.87 -19.42 7.11
N ASP A 51 -2.92 -18.59 7.55
CA ASP A 51 -3.12 -17.50 8.51
C ASP A 51 -3.27 -16.13 7.83
N TYR A 52 -3.42 -16.13 6.51
CA TYR A 52 -3.59 -14.90 5.73
C TYR A 52 -4.99 -14.34 5.98
N ASP A 53 -5.03 -13.05 6.28
CA ASP A 53 -6.26 -12.30 6.34
C ASP A 53 -6.70 -11.96 4.92
N TRP A 54 -7.45 -12.89 4.33
CA TRP A 54 -8.04 -12.75 3.00
C TRP A 54 -9.06 -11.62 2.93
N MET A 55 -9.79 -11.36 4.03
CA MET A 55 -10.73 -10.25 4.09
C MET A 55 -10.02 -8.91 4.04
N ARG A 56 -8.83 -8.79 4.65
CA ARG A 56 -7.98 -7.61 4.51
C ARG A 56 -7.49 -7.42 3.08
N ILE A 57 -7.05 -8.48 2.42
CA ILE A 57 -6.64 -8.41 1.01
C ILE A 57 -7.81 -7.91 0.15
N LEU A 58 -9.03 -8.42 0.39
CA LEU A 58 -10.23 -7.97 -0.30
C LEU A 58 -10.55 -6.50 -0.04
N ARG A 59 -10.51 -6.03 1.22
CA ARG A 59 -10.72 -4.62 1.57
C ARG A 59 -9.73 -3.70 0.85
N PHE A 60 -8.46 -4.10 0.75
CA PHE A 60 -7.46 -3.36 -0.01
C PHE A 60 -7.81 -3.30 -1.50
N GLY A 61 -8.28 -4.40 -2.11
CA GLY A 61 -8.78 -4.42 -3.49
C GLY A 61 -9.97 -3.51 -3.74
N LEU A 62 -10.95 -3.54 -2.84
CA LEU A 62 -12.13 -2.67 -2.91
C LEU A 62 -11.74 -1.21 -2.73
N PHE A 63 -10.90 -0.89 -1.75
CA PHE A 63 -10.44 0.47 -1.51
C PHE A 63 -9.61 1.00 -2.69
N GLY A 64 -8.66 0.21 -3.19
CA GLY A 64 -7.82 0.56 -4.34
C GLY A 64 -8.65 0.80 -5.61
N GLY A 65 -9.52 -0.13 -5.96
CA GLY A 65 -10.33 -0.07 -7.18
C GLY A 65 -11.47 0.94 -7.13
N CYS A 66 -12.28 0.92 -6.07
CA CYS A 66 -13.51 1.69 -6.01
C CYS A 66 -13.32 3.11 -5.46
N TYR A 67 -12.24 3.37 -4.73
CA TYR A 67 -11.99 4.68 -4.12
C TYR A 67 -10.72 5.35 -4.63
N VAL A 68 -9.57 4.67 -4.59
CA VAL A 68 -8.29 5.28 -4.95
C VAL A 68 -8.20 5.57 -6.44
N ALA A 69 -8.60 4.63 -7.30
CA ALA A 69 -8.54 4.86 -8.75
C ALA A 69 -9.43 6.05 -9.22
N PRO A 70 -10.70 6.18 -8.81
CA PRO A 70 -11.52 7.35 -9.16
C PRO A 70 -10.99 8.67 -8.60
N THR A 71 -10.55 8.69 -7.34
CA THR A 71 -10.02 9.92 -6.71
C THR A 71 -8.73 10.37 -7.36
N LEU A 72 -7.82 9.44 -7.67
CA LEU A 72 -6.59 9.74 -8.40
C LEU A 72 -6.89 10.22 -9.82
N TYR A 73 -7.83 9.59 -10.52
CA TYR A 73 -8.24 10.05 -11.85
C TYR A 73 -8.79 11.49 -11.81
N GLY A 74 -9.60 11.82 -10.80
CA GLY A 74 -10.07 13.18 -10.55
C GLY A 74 -8.93 14.16 -10.32
N TRP A 75 -7.96 13.81 -9.47
CA TRP A 75 -6.77 14.61 -9.23
C TRP A 75 -5.98 14.88 -10.52
N LEU A 76 -5.72 13.85 -11.31
CA LEU A 76 -4.99 13.98 -12.58
C LEU A 76 -5.71 14.90 -13.58
N ARG A 77 -7.04 14.87 -13.62
CA ARG A 77 -7.85 15.78 -14.44
C ARG A 77 -7.72 17.23 -13.98
N VAL A 78 -7.83 17.47 -12.67
CA VAL A 78 -7.65 18.80 -12.06
C VAL A 78 -6.24 19.33 -12.30
N ALA A 79 -5.21 18.52 -12.08
CA ALA A 79 -3.81 18.88 -12.32
C ALA A 79 -3.53 19.19 -13.81
N SER A 80 -4.18 18.47 -14.73
CA SER A 80 -4.07 18.74 -16.17
C SER A 80 -4.79 20.02 -16.60
N ALA A 81 -5.91 20.36 -15.94
CA ALA A 81 -6.64 21.60 -16.20
C ALA A 81 -5.91 22.83 -15.63
N MET A 82 -5.34 22.73 -14.43
CA MET A 82 -4.59 23.84 -13.81
C MET A 82 -3.25 24.10 -14.49
N TRP A 83 -2.60 23.06 -15.00
CA TRP A 83 -1.31 23.16 -15.68
C TRP A 83 -1.30 22.36 -16.98
N PRO A 84 -1.82 22.93 -18.08
CA PRO A 84 -1.92 22.25 -19.37
C PRO A 84 -0.55 22.06 -20.05
N GLN A 85 0.47 22.86 -19.69
CA GLN A 85 1.79 22.71 -20.29
C GLN A 85 2.49 21.42 -19.83
N THR A 86 3.19 20.79 -20.76
CA THR A 86 4.02 19.59 -20.49
C THR A 86 5.49 19.97 -20.61
N ASN A 87 6.08 20.44 -19.50
CA ASN A 87 7.51 20.71 -19.41
C ASN A 87 8.03 20.28 -18.02
N LEU A 88 9.35 20.11 -17.89
CA LEU A 88 9.98 19.60 -16.66
C LEU A 88 9.68 20.47 -15.43
N ARG A 89 9.64 21.80 -15.59
CA ARG A 89 9.34 22.75 -14.50
C ARG A 89 7.92 22.58 -13.98
N ILE A 90 6.95 22.44 -14.89
CA ILE A 90 5.56 22.19 -14.56
C ILE A 90 5.38 20.78 -13.99
N GLY A 91 6.14 19.79 -14.46
CA GLY A 91 6.19 18.45 -13.88
C GLY A 91 6.65 18.48 -12.42
N ALA A 92 7.74 19.20 -12.13
CA ALA A 92 8.23 19.38 -10.76
C ALA A 92 7.21 20.12 -9.88
N LEU A 93 6.56 21.17 -10.40
CA LEU A 93 5.51 21.89 -9.68
C LEU A 93 4.32 20.99 -9.37
N LYS A 94 3.83 20.21 -10.35
CA LYS A 94 2.76 19.22 -10.16
C LYS A 94 3.13 18.22 -9.08
N ALA A 95 4.36 17.70 -9.10
CA ALA A 95 4.83 16.75 -8.09
C ALA A 95 4.89 17.37 -6.68
N ILE A 96 5.36 18.61 -6.56
CA ILE A 96 5.38 19.33 -5.27
C ILE A 96 3.96 19.54 -4.75
N VAL A 97 3.04 19.99 -5.62
CA VAL A 97 1.65 20.22 -5.24
C VAL A 97 0.95 18.90 -4.87
N GLU A 98 1.19 17.84 -5.63
CA GLU A 98 0.65 16.51 -5.33
C GLU A 98 1.15 16.01 -3.96
N GLN A 99 2.44 16.17 -3.68
CA GLN A 99 3.04 15.80 -2.40
C GLN A 99 2.54 16.67 -1.24
N ALA A 100 2.20 17.93 -1.50
CA ALA A 100 1.70 18.86 -0.47
C ALA A 100 0.19 18.75 -0.23
N SER A 101 -0.59 18.27 -1.20
CA SER A 101 -2.06 18.22 -1.11
C SER A 101 -2.62 16.81 -1.22
N TYR A 102 -2.48 16.17 -2.39
CA TYR A 102 -3.06 14.87 -2.65
C TYR A 102 -2.44 13.76 -1.80
N ALA A 103 -1.13 13.74 -1.58
CA ALA A 103 -0.48 12.69 -0.77
C ALA A 103 -0.92 12.71 0.71
N PRO A 104 -1.01 13.87 1.40
CA PRO A 104 -1.62 13.97 2.72
C PRO A 104 -3.08 13.53 2.75
N PHE A 105 -3.87 13.96 1.75
CA PHE A 105 -5.26 13.56 1.60
C PHE A 105 -5.39 12.05 1.43
N ALA A 106 -4.66 11.45 0.50
CA ALA A 106 -4.67 10.02 0.22
C ALA A 106 -4.24 9.20 1.44
N SER A 107 -3.22 9.64 2.18
CA SER A 107 -2.77 8.97 3.41
C SER A 107 -3.83 9.02 4.50
N THR A 108 -4.48 10.17 4.68
CA THR A 108 -5.58 10.34 5.65
C THR A 108 -6.77 9.45 5.27
N SER A 109 -7.19 9.50 4.01
CA SER A 109 -8.28 8.68 3.49
C SER A 109 -7.97 7.19 3.56
N PHE A 110 -6.71 6.79 3.37
CA PHE A 110 -6.29 5.40 3.53
C PHE A 110 -6.52 4.90 4.96
N TYR A 111 -5.94 5.57 5.97
CA TYR A 111 -6.12 5.14 7.35
C TYR A 111 -7.59 5.21 7.75
N PHE A 112 -8.26 6.33 7.49
CA PHE A 112 -9.67 6.50 7.83
C PHE A 112 -10.58 5.46 7.17
N GLY A 113 -10.46 5.30 5.84
CA GLY A 113 -11.29 4.40 5.05
C GLY A 113 -11.03 2.94 5.40
N MET A 114 -9.78 2.55 5.62
CA MET A 114 -9.47 1.18 6.00
C MET A 114 -9.97 0.82 7.40
N THR A 115 -9.84 1.73 8.38
CA THR A 115 -10.41 1.53 9.73
C THR A 115 -11.94 1.38 9.70
N LEU A 116 -12.62 2.13 8.81
CA LEU A 116 -14.06 1.97 8.59
C LEU A 116 -14.41 0.63 7.93
N LEU A 117 -13.64 0.18 6.94
CA LEU A 117 -13.82 -1.13 6.30
C LEU A 117 -13.54 -2.31 7.25
N GLU A 118 -12.79 -2.06 8.32
CA GLU A 118 -12.59 -3.00 9.43
C GLU A 118 -13.73 -2.99 10.46
N GLY A 119 -14.67 -2.03 10.36
CA GLY A 119 -15.84 -1.95 11.23
C GLY A 119 -15.61 -1.25 12.57
N LYS A 120 -14.46 -0.57 12.76
CA LYS A 120 -14.06 0.02 14.04
C LYS A 120 -14.75 1.36 14.37
N GLY A 121 -15.55 1.90 13.45
CA GLY A 121 -16.31 3.14 13.63
C GLY A 121 -15.50 4.42 13.38
N ILE A 122 -16.21 5.55 13.35
CA ILE A 122 -15.65 6.85 12.91
C ILE A 122 -14.66 7.43 13.94
N GLU A 123 -14.94 7.29 15.24
CA GLU A 123 -14.06 7.84 16.28
C GLU A 123 -12.72 7.09 16.34
N ALA A 124 -12.73 5.77 16.16
CA ALA A 124 -11.50 4.98 16.03
C ALA A 124 -10.72 5.37 14.77
N ALA A 125 -11.40 5.59 13.64
CA ALA A 125 -10.78 6.05 12.40
C ALA A 125 -10.09 7.42 12.55
N LYS A 126 -10.72 8.37 13.23
CA LYS A 126 -10.12 9.68 13.54
C LYS A 126 -8.89 9.54 14.44
N ALA A 127 -8.98 8.72 15.49
CA ALA A 127 -7.87 8.48 16.40
C ALA A 127 -6.69 7.83 15.68
N GLU A 128 -6.96 6.87 14.79
CA GLU A 128 -5.94 6.18 14.00
C GLU A 128 -5.22 7.11 13.03
N VAL A 129 -5.96 7.97 12.33
CA VAL A 129 -5.37 9.04 11.51
C VAL A 129 -4.48 9.93 12.37
N LYS A 130 -4.96 10.42 13.52
CA LYS A 130 -4.22 11.35 14.38
C LYS A 130 -2.89 10.77 14.86
N ASP A 131 -2.83 9.47 15.13
CA ASP A 131 -1.59 8.81 15.56
C ASP A 131 -0.64 8.49 14.38
N LYS A 132 -1.17 7.99 13.26
CA LYS A 132 -0.34 7.43 12.17
C LYS A 132 0.03 8.44 11.10
N PHE A 133 -0.83 9.42 10.85
CA PHE A 133 -0.61 10.42 9.82
C PHE A 133 0.70 11.20 10.03
N PRO A 134 1.01 11.74 11.22
CA PRO A 134 2.25 12.50 11.42
C PRO A 134 3.51 11.65 11.20
N LYS A 135 3.49 10.39 11.66
CA LYS A 135 4.59 9.43 11.48
C LYS A 135 4.81 9.12 10.00
N THR A 136 3.72 8.86 9.28
CA THR A 136 3.74 8.59 7.84
C THR A 136 4.26 9.78 7.05
N LEU A 137 3.77 10.99 7.35
CA LEU A 137 4.19 12.21 6.68
C LEU A 137 5.66 12.51 6.89
N ARG A 138 6.16 12.34 8.13
CA ARG A 138 7.58 12.51 8.44
C ARG A 138 8.44 11.59 7.57
N ILE A 139 8.08 10.31 7.48
CA ILE A 139 8.82 9.33 6.66
C ILE A 139 8.73 9.70 5.17
N ALA A 140 7.54 10.09 4.68
CA ALA A 140 7.36 10.52 3.29
C ALA A 140 8.26 11.71 2.92
N ILE A 141 8.35 12.71 3.80
CA ILE A 141 9.16 13.92 3.58
C ILE A 141 10.66 13.59 3.44
N PHE A 142 11.16 12.56 4.14
CA PHE A 142 12.57 12.16 4.01
C PHE A 142 12.81 11.18 2.86
N ILE A 143 11.97 10.15 2.73
CA ILE A 143 12.20 9.07 1.76
C ILE A 143 11.89 9.53 0.33
N ILE A 144 10.80 10.25 0.11
CA ILE A 144 10.36 10.56 -1.25
C ILE A 144 11.39 11.44 -2.00
N PRO A 145 11.96 12.51 -1.42
CA PRO A 145 13.01 13.28 -2.10
C PRO A 145 14.25 12.46 -2.43
N VAL A 146 14.64 11.54 -1.54
CA VAL A 146 15.78 10.63 -1.78
C VAL A 146 15.48 9.70 -2.96
N LEU A 147 14.31 9.06 -2.99
CA LEU A 147 13.89 8.21 -4.09
C LEU A 147 13.78 8.99 -5.41
N GLN A 148 13.26 10.22 -5.38
CA GLN A 148 13.19 11.07 -6.57
C GLN A 148 14.59 11.48 -7.06
N THR A 149 15.52 11.75 -6.14
CA THR A 149 16.92 12.06 -6.49
C THR A 149 17.59 10.87 -7.17
N ILE A 150 17.39 9.66 -6.65
CA ILE A 150 17.89 8.43 -7.30
C ILE A 150 17.23 8.24 -8.66
N ASN A 151 15.91 8.41 -8.75
CA ASN A 151 15.15 8.22 -9.99
C ASN A 151 15.61 9.16 -11.12
N PHE A 152 15.82 10.45 -10.83
CA PHE A 152 16.26 11.41 -11.85
C PHE A 152 17.78 11.43 -12.04
N GLY A 153 18.56 11.12 -11.01
CA GLY A 153 20.02 11.19 -11.04
C GLY A 153 20.73 9.93 -11.50
N LEU A 154 20.19 8.74 -11.23
CA LEU A 154 20.85 7.46 -11.51
C LEU A 154 20.09 6.56 -12.49
N ILE A 155 18.76 6.69 -12.59
CA ILE A 155 17.94 5.80 -13.42
C ILE A 155 17.76 6.38 -14.84
N PRO A 156 18.11 5.61 -15.90
CA PRO A 156 17.87 6.00 -17.28
C PRO A 156 16.39 6.26 -17.55
N GLU A 157 16.08 7.25 -18.39
CA GLU A 157 14.70 7.70 -18.66
C GLU A 157 13.68 6.58 -18.95
N PRO A 158 13.99 5.56 -19.79
CA PRO A 158 13.05 4.46 -20.06
C PRO A 158 12.71 3.63 -18.81
N ASN A 159 13.62 3.57 -17.84
CA ASN A 159 13.52 2.71 -16.66
C ASN A 159 12.92 3.43 -15.44
N ARG A 160 12.75 4.76 -15.49
CA ARG A 160 12.23 5.57 -14.37
C ARG A 160 10.83 5.13 -13.93
N ILE A 161 9.96 4.80 -14.88
CA ILE A 161 8.59 4.34 -14.59
C ILE A 161 8.62 3.02 -13.81
N LEU A 162 9.51 2.10 -14.17
CA LEU A 162 9.66 0.81 -13.50
C LEU A 162 10.18 0.99 -12.07
N PHE A 163 11.20 1.83 -11.90
CA PHE A 163 11.75 2.16 -10.57
C PHE A 163 10.68 2.78 -9.65
N VAL A 164 9.97 3.80 -10.13
CA VAL A 164 8.92 4.46 -9.35
C VAL A 164 7.80 3.48 -9.00
N SER A 165 7.38 2.63 -9.94
CA SER A 165 6.35 1.61 -9.70
C SER A 165 6.78 0.62 -8.62
N PHE A 166 8.04 0.19 -8.63
CA PHE A 166 8.61 -0.67 -7.60
C PHE A 166 8.58 0.03 -6.23
N CYS A 167 9.10 1.26 -6.14
CA CYS A 167 9.05 2.05 -4.91
C CYS A 167 7.61 2.26 -4.40
N SER A 168 6.64 2.49 -5.29
CA SER A 168 5.23 2.61 -4.93
C SER A 168 4.68 1.34 -4.30
N LEU A 169 5.05 0.15 -4.77
CA LEU A 169 4.66 -1.10 -4.13
C LEU A 169 5.20 -1.21 -2.70
N PHE A 170 6.46 -0.84 -2.48
CA PHE A 170 7.02 -0.78 -1.11
C PHE A 170 6.29 0.24 -0.24
N TRP A 171 5.95 1.41 -0.79
CA TRP A 171 5.21 2.42 -0.06
C TRP A 171 3.83 1.93 0.39
N ILE A 172 3.05 1.30 -0.49
CA ILE A 172 1.72 0.78 -0.13
C ILE A 172 1.85 -0.37 0.88
N THR A 173 2.87 -1.23 0.73
CA THR A 173 3.19 -2.30 1.70
C THR A 173 3.55 -1.71 3.07
N PHE A 174 4.34 -0.64 3.09
CA PHE A 174 4.69 0.09 4.31
C PHE A 174 3.46 0.72 4.97
N LEU A 175 2.57 1.36 4.20
CA LEU A 175 1.31 1.90 4.71
C LEU A 175 0.43 0.80 5.32
N ALA A 176 0.31 -0.36 4.66
CA ALA A 176 -0.37 -1.52 5.20
C ALA A 176 0.28 -1.99 6.51
N HIS A 177 1.60 -1.95 6.62
CA HIS A 177 2.31 -2.29 7.85
C HIS A 177 2.04 -1.29 8.98
N MET A 178 2.11 0.02 8.71
CA MET A 178 1.79 1.06 9.68
C MET A 178 0.35 1.00 10.16
N GLN A 179 -0.57 0.71 9.25
CA GLN A 179 -1.97 0.48 9.57
C GLN A 179 -2.13 -0.69 10.56
N LYS A 180 -1.40 -1.79 10.37
CA LYS A 180 -1.46 -2.93 11.29
C LYS A 180 -0.79 -2.66 12.65
N GLN A 181 0.34 -1.95 12.67
CA GLN A 181 1.07 -1.71 13.92
C GLN A 181 0.24 -0.94 14.94
N GLY A 182 -0.49 0.10 14.53
CA GLY A 182 -1.33 0.83 15.48
C GLY A 182 -2.54 0.04 15.98
N GLU A 183 -3.05 -0.92 15.20
CA GLU A 183 -4.07 -1.86 15.69
C GLU A 183 -3.52 -2.73 16.83
N LYS A 184 -2.32 -3.29 16.66
CA LYS A 184 -1.66 -4.08 17.73
C LYS A 184 -1.39 -3.23 18.98
N ALA A 185 -1.01 -1.97 18.81
CA ALA A 185 -0.77 -1.05 19.93
C ALA A 185 -2.05 -0.75 20.71
N GLN A 186 -3.15 -0.45 20.03
CA GLN A 186 -4.46 -0.19 20.65
C GLN A 186 -5.03 -1.43 21.36
N LEU A 187 -4.88 -2.62 20.77
CA LEU A 187 -5.29 -3.88 21.39
C LEU A 187 -4.50 -4.15 22.68
N ASN A 188 -3.18 -3.90 22.67
CA ASN A 188 -2.32 -4.07 23.84
C ASN A 188 -2.57 -3.02 24.94
N GLU A 189 -3.11 -1.85 24.59
CA GLU A 189 -3.47 -0.81 25.55
C GLU A 189 -4.81 -1.14 26.26
N HIS A 190 -5.78 -1.69 25.51
CA HIS A 190 -7.09 -2.10 26.06
C HIS A 190 -7.05 -3.44 26.80
N MET A 191 -6.10 -4.33 26.48
CA MET A 191 -5.86 -5.57 27.23
C MET A 191 -4.63 -5.38 28.13
N PRO A 192 -4.79 -5.09 29.44
CA PRO A 192 -3.65 -4.99 30.34
C PRO A 192 -2.86 -6.32 30.31
N LYS A 193 -1.52 -6.25 30.33
CA LYS A 193 -0.61 -7.42 30.27
C LYS A 193 -0.93 -8.53 31.28
N GLN A 194 -1.70 -8.21 32.32
CA GLN A 194 -2.21 -9.15 33.32
C GLN A 194 -3.34 -10.05 32.79
N GLN A 195 -4.26 -9.53 31.96
CA GLN A 195 -5.33 -10.31 31.34
C GLN A 195 -4.85 -11.21 30.20
N LEU A 196 -3.79 -10.81 29.47
CA LEU A 196 -3.13 -11.66 28.47
C LEU A 196 -2.53 -12.93 29.12
N LYS A 197 -1.94 -12.80 30.32
CA LYS A 197 -1.44 -13.96 31.08
C LYS A 197 -2.57 -14.87 31.59
N GLN A 198 -3.71 -14.30 31.99
CA GLN A 198 -4.89 -15.08 32.39
C GLN A 198 -5.55 -15.80 31.21
N PHE A 199 -5.67 -15.14 30.05
CA PHE A 199 -6.16 -15.77 28.81
C PHE A 199 -5.23 -16.88 28.31
N GLN A 200 -3.91 -16.70 28.43
CA GLN A 200 -2.93 -17.77 28.14
C GLN A 200 -3.07 -18.98 29.08
N HIS A 201 -3.56 -18.78 30.32
CA HIS A 201 -3.83 -19.86 31.26
C HIS A 201 -5.18 -20.56 31.04
N HIS A 202 -6.09 -19.98 30.26
CA HIS A 202 -7.44 -20.53 30.01
C HIS A 202 -7.65 -21.10 28.60
N LEU A 203 -6.71 -20.88 27.68
CA LEU A 203 -6.65 -21.65 26.45
C LEU A 203 -5.98 -23.00 26.74
N PRO A 204 -6.61 -24.15 26.45
CA PRO A 204 -5.92 -25.43 26.47
C PRO A 204 -4.76 -25.31 25.47
N VAL A 205 -3.56 -25.37 26.03
CA VAL A 205 -2.32 -25.20 25.31
C VAL A 205 -2.29 -26.23 24.18
N LEU A 206 -2.41 -25.79 22.93
CA LEU A 206 -1.88 -26.54 21.79
C LEU A 206 -0.35 -26.46 21.87
N LYS A 207 0.22 -27.05 22.93
CA LYS A 207 1.65 -27.30 23.10
C LYS A 207 1.97 -28.58 22.34
N ASN A 208 1.82 -28.55 21.02
CA ASN A 208 2.57 -29.50 20.19
C ASN A 208 3.98 -28.93 20.00
N GLU A 209 4.76 -28.96 21.09
CA GLU A 209 6.22 -28.91 21.07
C GLU A 209 6.77 -30.26 20.56
N SER A 210 6.43 -30.64 19.33
CA SER A 210 6.95 -31.87 18.71
C SER A 210 7.61 -31.67 17.35
N PHE A 211 7.78 -30.44 16.86
CA PHE A 211 8.43 -30.19 15.56
C PHE A 211 9.41 -29.00 15.53
N ILE A 212 10.16 -28.79 16.61
CA ILE A 212 11.38 -27.98 16.59
C ILE A 212 12.57 -28.90 16.89
N PRO A 213 13.37 -29.31 15.89
CA PRO A 213 14.72 -29.78 16.17
C PRO A 213 15.51 -28.59 16.73
N LYS A 214 15.96 -28.72 17.97
CA LYS A 214 16.96 -27.83 18.58
C LYS A 214 18.21 -27.84 17.70
N VAL A 215 18.61 -26.70 17.18
CA VAL A 215 20.00 -26.46 16.77
C VAL A 215 20.43 -25.11 17.35
N ASN A 216 20.89 -25.18 18.61
CA ASN A 216 21.83 -24.20 19.17
C ASN A 216 23.21 -24.86 19.14
N ASN A 217 24.16 -24.19 18.48
CA ASN A 217 25.63 -24.19 18.69
C ASN A 217 26.36 -24.18 17.35
N ALA A 218 26.57 -23.00 16.77
CA ALA A 218 27.57 -22.80 15.73
C ALA A 218 27.99 -21.32 15.55
N PHE A 219 28.10 -20.52 16.61
CA PHE A 219 28.85 -19.24 16.56
C PHE A 219 29.38 -18.91 17.96
N ALA A 220 30.29 -19.76 18.42
CA ALA A 220 31.26 -19.43 19.45
C ALA A 220 32.60 -19.94 18.92
N LEU A 221 33.24 -19.12 18.09
CA LEU A 221 34.68 -18.96 17.86
C LEU A 221 34.88 -17.74 16.96
#